data_AF-A0A4R4VD98-F1
#
_entry.id   AF-A0A4R4VD98-F1
#
_cell.length_a   1.000
_cell.length_b   1.000
_cell.length_c   1.000
_cell.angle_alpha   90.00
_cell.angle_beta   90.00
_cell.angle_gamma   90.00
#
_symmetry.space_group_name_H-M   'P 1'
#
loop_
_entity.id
_entity.type
_entity.pdbx_description
1 polymer ?
#
loop_
_entity_poly.entity_id
_entity_poly.type
_entity_poly.pdbx_seq_one_letter_code
_entity_poly.pdbx_strand_id
1 'polypeptide(L)'
;MSMAETDRPPTLAKRSPTANPMTGLRLVARRVHFLAGIVVAPFVLVLCVTGLIYVFSPQIHDNLYHQQLYANAPISTPRPVSEQVQAALTAHPEGTVREVITPPEPGRTTRVVLSVPDLTGPEEGRTVFVDPYTNFINGELTTVGHRLPANVWLRELHSNLRLGEPGRVYSELAASWLPVITIGGLVVWLAQPRRRNRPSWRELLLPVGARGVREPWWRLRAWHGPLGVWLTLGVLALSVSGLVMSEHAGGRADQRTDPVSMGAPSVAALPATGSPPGPPLPGALPVPPPPPLEVPAAPPAAAPPQTTEPDPSGGTWEPSVPGEGASAPETPPSDPGTPPHERPAPPEPEPSPVPPPQPAPEPTPPSEPLLPLIPGLPLPDLSDLLPGVLPEIPGLPLAASPEPARTTQSAATGPDAQAVAADIGVDRAVEIAAAQGLRGELIVRPPHARGGYAVVERSPGLPLQRDSLVIEAATGRVVEKTGWEDYSFGAKFSAVAVEFHTGTLFGLANQIVLAVLAVGLFALVALGYRMWWVHNPYRGRRASLPPPVWRQLSRPWLVLVLLAVVVLTWALPVLGASLVLFVLADGAINTLRRRRATVVGGE
;
A
#
# COMPACT_ATOMS: atom_id res chain seq x y z
N MET A 1 6.80 -31.80 90.05
CA MET A 1 7.24 -32.68 88.95
C MET A 1 6.08 -32.83 87.98
N SER A 2 6.22 -32.25 86.79
CA SER A 2 5.14 -31.91 85.86
C SER A 2 5.12 -32.85 84.65
N MET A 3 3.94 -33.44 84.43
CA MET A 3 3.24 -33.73 83.16
C MET A 3 4.01 -34.20 81.91
N ALA A 4 3.65 -35.43 81.51
CA ALA A 4 3.18 -35.84 80.18
C ALA A 4 3.95 -35.39 78.93
N GLU A 5 4.87 -36.27 78.50
CA GLU A 5 5.42 -36.36 77.14
C GLU A 5 4.28 -36.69 76.16
N THR A 6 3.83 -35.71 75.37
CA THR A 6 2.86 -35.92 74.29
C THR A 6 3.62 -36.08 72.97
N ASP A 7 3.51 -37.28 72.42
CA ASP A 7 3.99 -37.69 71.10
C ASP A 7 3.43 -36.74 70.01
N ARG A 8 4.30 -35.94 69.39
CA ARG A 8 3.91 -35.06 68.27
C ARG A 8 3.97 -35.86 66.96
N PRO A 9 2.88 -35.98 66.19
CA PRO A 9 2.95 -36.58 64.88
C PRO A 9 3.83 -35.72 63.95
N PRO A 10 4.54 -36.32 62.99
CA PRO A 10 5.35 -35.58 62.03
C PRO A 10 4.45 -34.58 61.29
N THR A 11 4.85 -33.32 61.32
CA THR A 11 4.20 -32.25 60.57
C THR A 11 4.15 -32.66 59.10
N LEU A 12 2.95 -33.04 58.63
CA LEU A 12 2.67 -33.23 57.21
C LEU A 12 3.15 -31.98 56.48
N ALA A 13 4.24 -32.12 55.71
CA ALA A 13 4.72 -31.10 54.82
C ALA A 13 3.52 -30.61 54.01
N LYS A 14 3.13 -29.36 54.24
CA LYS A 14 1.99 -28.69 53.61
C LYS A 14 2.19 -28.84 52.11
N ARG A 15 1.49 -29.79 51.47
CA ARG A 15 1.50 -29.95 50.01
C ARG A 15 1.20 -28.56 49.46
N SER A 16 2.17 -27.99 48.75
CA SER A 16 2.01 -26.71 48.07
C SER A 16 0.73 -26.81 47.25
N PRO A 17 -0.20 -25.85 47.32
CA PRO A 17 -1.40 -25.90 46.51
C PRO A 17 -0.94 -26.06 45.06
N THR A 18 -1.39 -27.10 44.36
CA THR A 18 -1.13 -27.28 42.94
C THR A 18 -1.57 -26.00 42.25
N ALA A 19 -0.60 -25.18 41.83
CA ALA A 19 -0.88 -23.85 41.29
C ALA A 19 -1.86 -24.00 40.11
N ASN A 20 -2.96 -23.26 40.13
CA ASN A 20 -3.96 -23.30 39.07
C ASN A 20 -3.26 -23.01 37.72
N PRO A 21 -3.36 -23.92 36.72
CA PRO A 21 -2.67 -23.75 35.44
C PRO A 21 -3.02 -22.44 34.73
N MET A 22 -4.23 -21.91 34.93
CA MET A 22 -4.64 -20.61 34.40
C MET A 22 -3.88 -19.44 35.03
N THR A 23 -3.49 -19.55 36.30
CA THR A 23 -2.67 -18.53 36.97
C THR A 23 -1.28 -18.47 36.34
N GLY A 24 -0.67 -19.63 36.08
CA GLY A 24 0.62 -19.72 35.38
C GLY A 24 0.57 -19.14 33.97
N LEU A 25 -0.39 -19.59 33.17
CA LEU A 25 -0.61 -19.10 31.79
C LEU A 25 -0.80 -17.59 31.75
N ARG A 26 -1.63 -17.03 32.64
CA ARG A 26 -1.87 -15.58 32.69
C ARG A 26 -0.62 -14.78 33.04
N LEU A 27 0.22 -15.26 33.95
CA LEU A 27 1.45 -14.58 34.32
C LEU A 27 2.45 -14.56 33.17
N VAL A 28 2.54 -15.67 32.43
CA VAL A 28 3.32 -15.76 31.19
C VAL A 28 2.78 -14.81 30.14
N ALA A 29 1.49 -14.86 29.84
CA ALA A 29 0.85 -13.99 28.86
C ALA A 29 1.05 -12.50 29.20
N ARG A 30 0.94 -12.13 30.49
CA ARG A 30 1.22 -10.76 30.95
C ARG A 30 2.66 -10.34 30.69
N ARG A 31 3.63 -11.22 30.96
CA ARG A 31 5.06 -10.93 30.78
C ARG A 31 5.40 -10.80 29.30
N VAL A 32 4.90 -11.71 28.46
CA VAL A 32 5.09 -11.69 27.00
C VAL A 32 4.43 -10.46 26.39
N HIS A 33 3.14 -10.22 26.65
CA HIS A 33 2.40 -9.06 26.14
C HIS A 33 3.10 -7.74 26.50
N PHE A 34 3.59 -7.60 27.74
CA PHE A 34 4.28 -6.40 28.18
C PHE A 34 5.66 -6.22 27.52
N LEU A 35 6.53 -7.24 27.58
CA LEU A 35 7.91 -7.11 27.11
C LEU A 35 7.98 -7.04 25.57
N ALA A 36 7.24 -7.91 24.87
CA ALA A 36 7.15 -7.84 23.42
C ALA A 36 6.44 -6.55 22.99
N GLY A 37 5.42 -6.11 23.75
CA GLY A 37 4.73 -4.84 23.53
C GLY A 37 5.67 -3.64 23.56
N ILE A 38 6.63 -3.55 24.50
CA ILE A 38 7.59 -2.44 24.54
C ILE A 38 8.51 -2.41 23.32
N VAL A 39 8.95 -3.58 22.85
CA VAL A 39 9.86 -3.68 21.69
C VAL A 39 9.11 -3.38 20.39
N VAL A 40 7.88 -3.86 20.25
CA VAL A 40 7.11 -3.78 19.00
C VAL A 40 6.32 -2.47 18.88
N ALA A 41 5.90 -1.87 19.99
CA ALA A 41 5.05 -0.68 20.01
C ALA A 41 5.59 0.52 19.21
N PRO A 42 6.89 0.89 19.27
CA PRO A 42 7.39 2.05 18.52
C PRO A 42 7.19 1.89 17.01
N PHE A 43 7.46 0.69 16.49
CA PHE A 43 7.25 0.37 15.08
C PHE A 43 5.77 0.41 14.73
N VAL A 44 4.92 -0.25 15.53
CA VAL A 44 3.47 -0.29 15.30
C VAL A 44 2.84 1.10 15.31
N LEU A 45 3.32 2.04 16.14
CA LEU A 45 2.84 3.42 16.12
C LEU A 45 3.10 4.10 14.77
N VAL A 46 4.31 3.95 14.22
CA VAL A 46 4.63 4.46 12.88
C VAL A 46 3.80 3.76 11.81
N LEU A 47 3.60 2.45 11.92
CA LEU A 47 2.76 1.68 10.99
C LEU A 47 1.30 2.12 11.01
N CYS A 48 0.75 2.47 12.17
CA CYS A 48 -0.61 2.98 12.26
C CYS A 48 -0.74 4.32 11.53
N VAL A 49 0.23 5.23 11.69
CA VAL A 49 0.21 6.55 11.03
C VAL A 49 0.41 6.40 9.53
N THR A 50 1.44 5.68 9.12
CA THR A 50 1.77 5.48 7.70
C THR A 50 0.71 4.64 6.99
N GLY A 51 0.16 3.61 7.65
CA GLY A 51 -0.92 2.78 7.11
C GLY A 51 -2.23 3.55 6.95
N LEU A 52 -2.53 4.47 7.88
CA LEU A 52 -3.66 5.39 7.74
C LEU A 52 -3.51 6.31 6.53
N ILE A 53 -2.29 6.74 6.20
CA ILE A 53 -2.04 7.51 4.97
C ILE A 53 -2.13 6.58 3.74
N TYR A 54 -1.55 5.39 3.83
CA TYR A 54 -1.45 4.44 2.71
C TYR A 54 -2.80 3.92 2.23
N VAL A 55 -3.76 3.71 3.13
CA VAL A 55 -5.10 3.23 2.78
C VAL A 55 -5.88 4.23 1.90
N PHE A 56 -5.58 5.53 2.03
CA PHE A 56 -6.12 6.59 1.19
C PHE A 56 -5.19 6.99 0.04
N SER A 57 -4.16 6.17 -0.24
CA SER A 57 -3.22 6.45 -1.33
C SER A 57 -3.88 6.61 -2.70
N PRO A 58 -4.97 5.90 -3.09
CA PRO A 58 -5.63 6.15 -4.37
C PRO A 58 -6.12 7.61 -4.49
N GLN A 59 -6.80 8.13 -3.46
CA GLN A 59 -7.31 9.50 -3.45
C GLN A 59 -6.19 10.55 -3.37
N ILE A 60 -5.16 10.27 -2.57
CA ILE A 60 -4.00 11.16 -2.43
C ILE A 60 -3.28 11.28 -3.78
N HIS A 61 -3.05 10.16 -4.47
CA HIS A 61 -2.35 10.17 -5.75
C HIS A 61 -3.17 10.76 -6.88
N ASP A 62 -4.48 10.48 -6.95
CA ASP A 62 -5.36 11.08 -7.95
C ASP A 62 -5.36 12.60 -7.88
N ASN A 63 -5.26 13.17 -6.67
CA ASN A 63 -5.14 14.61 -6.49
C ASN A 63 -3.70 15.12 -6.71
N LEU A 64 -2.69 14.45 -6.15
CA LEU A 64 -1.29 14.87 -6.22
C LEU A 64 -0.73 14.83 -7.65
N TYR A 65 -1.13 13.83 -8.43
CA TYR A 65 -0.67 13.60 -9.80
C TYR A 65 -1.81 13.81 -10.82
N HIS A 66 -2.77 14.69 -10.49
CA HIS A 66 -3.95 14.91 -11.32
C HIS A 66 -3.58 15.26 -12.77
N GLN A 67 -2.59 16.12 -12.95
CA GLN A 67 -2.13 16.57 -14.28
C GLN A 67 -1.63 15.39 -15.12
N GLN A 68 -0.89 14.47 -14.52
CA GLN A 68 -0.33 13.30 -15.20
C GLN A 68 -1.40 12.21 -15.42
N LEU A 69 -2.30 12.00 -14.47
CA LEU A 69 -3.23 10.86 -14.47
C LEU A 69 -4.50 11.07 -15.29
N TYR A 70 -4.92 12.32 -15.49
CA TYR A 70 -6.18 12.66 -16.16
C TYR A 70 -5.95 13.35 -17.50
N ALA A 71 -6.70 12.91 -18.51
CA ALA A 71 -6.73 13.51 -19.85
C ALA A 71 -7.46 14.85 -19.83
N ASN A 72 -7.06 15.77 -20.71
CA ASN A 72 -7.59 17.15 -20.68
C ASN A 72 -9.01 17.25 -21.23
N ALA A 73 -9.41 16.37 -22.15
CA ALA A 73 -10.76 16.36 -22.72
C ALA A 73 -11.14 15.00 -23.37
N PRO A 74 -12.03 14.18 -22.77
CA PRO A 74 -12.48 12.90 -23.32
C PRO A 74 -13.54 13.04 -24.43
N ILE A 75 -13.46 14.11 -25.24
CA ILE A 75 -14.53 14.50 -26.18
C ILE A 75 -14.47 13.70 -27.49
N SER A 76 -13.36 13.01 -27.76
CA SER A 76 -13.12 12.26 -29.00
C SER A 76 -12.93 10.77 -28.73
N THR A 77 -12.91 9.96 -29.78
CA THR A 77 -12.50 8.55 -29.67
C THR A 77 -11.01 8.46 -29.37
N PRO A 78 -10.56 7.59 -28.43
CA PRO A 78 -9.15 7.34 -28.21
C PRO A 78 -8.42 6.99 -29.50
N ARG A 79 -7.23 7.54 -29.68
CA ARG A 79 -6.30 7.19 -30.75
C ARG A 79 -5.69 5.81 -30.52
N PRO A 80 -5.17 5.14 -31.56
CA PRO A 80 -4.47 3.87 -31.41
C PRO A 80 -3.38 3.94 -30.33
N VAL A 81 -3.25 2.87 -29.55
CA VAL A 81 -2.21 2.73 -28.52
C VAL A 81 -0.82 2.78 -29.16
N SER A 82 -0.66 2.30 -30.39
CA SER A 82 0.60 2.43 -31.14
C SER A 82 1.02 3.88 -31.34
N GLU A 83 0.10 4.80 -31.69
CA GLU A 83 0.41 6.22 -31.82
C GLU A 83 0.85 6.84 -30.48
N GLN A 84 0.21 6.43 -29.38
CA GLN A 84 0.54 6.89 -28.04
C GLN A 84 1.94 6.41 -27.61
N VAL A 85 2.27 5.16 -27.95
CA VAL A 85 3.62 4.60 -27.75
C VAL A 85 4.66 5.35 -28.59
N GLN A 86 4.34 5.66 -29.85
CA GLN A 86 5.24 6.44 -30.71
C GLN A 86 5.46 7.86 -30.18
N ALA A 87 4.44 8.51 -29.62
CA ALA A 87 4.59 9.81 -28.98
C ALA A 87 5.57 9.74 -27.80
N ALA A 88 5.45 8.72 -26.95
CA ALA A 88 6.38 8.50 -25.83
C ALA A 88 7.82 8.22 -26.30
N LEU A 89 8.01 7.39 -27.32
CA LEU A 89 9.34 7.10 -27.89
C LEU A 89 9.94 8.29 -28.63
N THR A 90 9.12 9.17 -29.21
CA THR A 90 9.59 10.41 -29.84
C THR A 90 10.13 11.38 -28.78
N ALA A 91 9.50 11.43 -27.60
CA ALA A 91 9.96 12.25 -26.48
C ALA A 91 11.18 11.65 -25.76
N HIS A 92 11.31 10.32 -25.76
CA HIS A 92 12.43 9.57 -25.17
C HIS A 92 13.06 8.58 -26.16
N PRO A 93 13.82 9.07 -27.15
CA PRO A 93 14.45 8.20 -28.16
C PRO A 93 15.46 7.21 -27.59
N GLU A 94 16.01 7.50 -26.41
CA GLU A 94 16.92 6.62 -25.66
C GLU A 94 16.21 5.43 -25.00
N GLY A 95 14.89 5.49 -24.88
CA GLY A 95 14.08 4.51 -24.16
C GLY A 95 13.65 3.32 -25.02
N THR A 96 13.44 2.18 -24.37
CA THR A 96 12.77 1.01 -24.96
C THR A 96 11.49 0.71 -24.20
N VAL A 97 10.41 0.37 -24.92
CA VAL A 97 9.11 0.09 -24.29
C VAL A 97 9.20 -1.19 -23.46
N ARG A 98 9.01 -1.07 -22.15
CA ARG A 98 8.93 -2.20 -21.22
C ARG A 98 7.50 -2.71 -21.10
N GLU A 99 6.55 -1.80 -20.99
CA GLU A 99 5.13 -2.11 -20.86
C GLU A 99 4.26 -0.90 -21.19
N VAL A 100 3.03 -1.16 -21.60
CA VAL A 100 2.00 -0.16 -21.87
C VAL A 100 0.80 -0.50 -21.00
N ILE A 101 0.35 0.46 -20.20
CA ILE A 101 -0.79 0.28 -19.30
C ILE A 101 -1.95 1.11 -19.86
N THR A 102 -3.01 0.44 -20.29
CA THR A 102 -4.20 1.11 -20.85
C THR A 102 -5.04 1.71 -19.73
N PRO A 103 -5.70 2.86 -19.97
CA PRO A 103 -6.52 3.49 -18.95
C PRO A 103 -7.70 2.59 -18.55
N PRO A 104 -8.00 2.44 -17.25
CA PRO A 104 -9.12 1.60 -16.78
C PRO A 104 -10.50 2.21 -17.06
N GLU A 105 -10.55 3.53 -17.27
CA GLU A 105 -11.79 4.28 -17.50
C GLU A 105 -11.54 5.44 -18.47
N PRO A 106 -12.58 5.90 -19.21
CA PRO A 106 -12.46 7.07 -20.07
C PRO A 106 -12.00 8.30 -19.28
N GLY A 107 -11.04 9.05 -19.84
CA GLY A 107 -10.56 10.29 -19.24
C GLY A 107 -9.28 10.14 -18.41
N ARG A 108 -8.70 8.94 -18.31
CA ARG A 108 -7.34 8.73 -17.78
C ARG A 108 -6.30 8.64 -18.89
N THR A 109 -5.06 8.94 -18.55
CA THR A 109 -3.92 8.81 -19.47
C THR A 109 -3.47 7.36 -19.65
N THR A 110 -2.96 7.03 -20.83
CA THR A 110 -2.21 5.80 -21.05
C THR A 110 -0.82 5.97 -20.46
N ARG A 111 -0.31 4.92 -19.82
CA ARG A 111 1.03 4.95 -19.23
C ARG A 111 1.96 4.08 -20.05
N VAL A 112 2.95 4.71 -20.68
CA VAL A 112 4.01 4.02 -21.43
C VAL A 112 5.24 3.96 -20.54
N VAL A 113 5.62 2.76 -20.11
CA VAL A 113 6.77 2.56 -19.22
C VAL A 113 7.98 2.21 -20.08
N LEU A 114 9.00 3.05 -20.00
CA LEU A 114 10.24 2.93 -20.75
C LEU A 114 11.36 2.43 -19.84
N SER A 115 12.16 1.49 -20.34
CA SER A 115 13.50 1.23 -19.83
C SER A 115 14.44 2.24 -20.48
N VAL A 116 15.09 3.06 -19.66
CA VAL A 116 16.02 4.11 -20.09
C VAL A 116 17.39 3.86 -19.43
N PRO A 117 18.52 4.23 -20.09
CA PRO A 117 19.86 3.86 -19.61
C PRO A 117 20.26 4.43 -18.23
N ASP A 118 19.65 5.55 -17.83
CA ASP A 118 19.87 6.24 -16.55
C ASP A 118 19.18 5.54 -15.36
N LEU A 119 18.21 4.66 -15.61
CA LEU A 119 17.47 3.93 -14.57
C LEU A 119 17.85 2.44 -14.61
N THR A 120 18.56 2.00 -13.58
CA THR A 120 19.10 0.62 -13.48
C THR A 120 18.52 -0.18 -12.32
N GLY A 121 17.72 0.44 -11.44
CA GLY A 121 17.12 -0.26 -10.34
C GLY A 121 16.10 -1.33 -10.79
N PRO A 122 15.87 -2.34 -9.95
CA PRO A 122 14.90 -3.39 -10.26
C PRO A 122 13.49 -2.79 -10.41
N GLU A 123 12.83 -3.12 -11.51
CA GLU A 123 11.51 -2.58 -11.89
C GLU A 123 11.43 -1.05 -12.03
N GLU A 124 12.55 -0.32 -11.98
CA GLU A 124 12.59 1.13 -12.23
C GLU A 124 12.39 1.41 -13.70
N GLY A 125 11.47 2.32 -14.01
CA GLY A 125 11.20 2.74 -15.37
C GLY A 125 10.72 4.18 -15.42
N ARG A 126 10.91 4.81 -16.58
CA ARG A 126 10.37 6.13 -16.87
C ARG A 126 8.97 5.96 -17.41
N THR A 127 7.96 6.34 -16.64
CA THR A 127 6.55 6.28 -17.07
C THR A 127 6.15 7.60 -17.70
N VAL A 128 5.86 7.56 -18.99
CA VAL A 128 5.31 8.66 -19.77
C VAL A 128 3.79 8.57 -19.75
N PHE A 129 3.12 9.65 -19.35
CA PHE A 129 1.66 9.73 -19.29
C PHE A 129 1.16 10.41 -20.55
N VAL A 130 0.50 9.65 -21.41
CA VAL A 130 0.03 10.09 -22.73
C VAL A 130 -1.48 10.25 -22.70
N ASP A 131 -1.96 11.42 -23.09
CA ASP A 131 -3.39 11.68 -23.30
C ASP A 131 -3.88 10.86 -24.51
N PRO A 132 -4.81 9.90 -24.30
CA PRO A 132 -5.19 8.96 -25.35
C PRO A 132 -5.99 9.60 -26.49
N TYR A 133 -6.46 10.84 -26.33
CA TYR A 133 -7.27 11.55 -27.33
C TYR A 133 -6.41 12.44 -28.22
N THR A 134 -5.31 12.96 -27.68
CA THR A 134 -4.47 13.97 -28.35
C THR A 134 -3.05 13.50 -28.63
N ASN A 135 -2.60 12.38 -28.04
CA ASN A 135 -1.21 11.96 -27.94
C ASN A 135 -0.30 12.98 -27.22
N PHE A 136 -0.87 13.96 -26.52
CA PHE A 136 -0.11 14.93 -25.73
C PHE A 136 0.51 14.24 -24.50
N ILE A 137 1.74 14.62 -24.15
CA ILE A 137 2.42 14.09 -22.97
C ILE A 137 2.07 14.97 -21.77
N ASN A 138 1.24 14.44 -20.88
CA ASN A 138 0.79 15.10 -19.67
C ASN A 138 1.87 15.18 -18.58
N GLY A 139 2.93 14.39 -18.73
CA GLY A 139 4.12 14.42 -17.89
C GLY A 139 4.84 13.08 -17.88
N GLU A 140 5.92 13.03 -17.12
CA GLU A 140 6.71 11.82 -16.90
C GLU A 140 7.02 11.67 -15.40
N LEU A 141 7.12 10.43 -14.94
CA LEU A 141 7.54 10.10 -13.58
C LEU A 141 8.43 8.86 -13.58
N THR A 142 9.46 8.85 -12.73
CA THR A 142 10.18 7.63 -12.39
C THR A 142 9.29 6.76 -11.51
N THR A 143 8.94 5.56 -11.98
CA THR A 143 8.11 4.62 -11.23
C THR A 143 8.86 3.32 -10.97
N VAL A 144 8.46 2.62 -9.92
CA VAL A 144 9.00 1.30 -9.56
C VAL A 144 7.85 0.32 -9.53
N GLY A 145 7.82 -0.66 -10.43
CA GLY A 145 6.74 -1.64 -10.48
C GLY A 145 5.36 -0.96 -10.48
N HIS A 146 5.14 -0.07 -11.45
CA HIS A 146 3.90 0.71 -11.67
C HIS A 146 3.57 1.76 -10.60
N ARG A 147 4.26 1.77 -9.45
CA ARG A 147 3.98 2.67 -8.32
C ARG A 147 4.57 4.06 -8.56
N LEU A 148 3.73 5.06 -8.31
CA LEU A 148 4.10 6.48 -8.37
C LEU A 148 5.12 6.84 -7.27
N PRO A 149 5.95 7.89 -7.45
CA PRO A 149 7.03 8.22 -6.51
C PRO A 149 6.60 8.34 -5.04
N ALA A 150 5.49 9.05 -4.76
CA ALA A 150 4.98 9.19 -3.40
C ALA A 150 4.54 7.84 -2.79
N ASN A 151 4.01 6.93 -3.62
CA ASN A 151 3.64 5.58 -3.19
C ASN A 151 4.88 4.77 -2.83
N VAL A 152 5.93 4.82 -3.67
CA VAL A 152 7.21 4.14 -3.41
C VAL A 152 7.78 4.58 -2.06
N TRP A 153 7.88 5.89 -1.85
CA TRP A 153 8.37 6.48 -0.61
C TRP A 153 7.54 6.04 0.61
N LEU A 154 6.21 6.15 0.52
CA LEU A 154 5.32 5.83 1.63
C LEU A 154 5.35 4.33 1.96
N ARG A 155 5.43 3.47 0.93
CA ARG A 155 5.52 2.03 1.10
C ARG A 155 6.81 1.61 1.78
N GLU A 156 7.94 2.19 1.40
CA GLU A 156 9.22 1.91 2.07
C GLU A 156 9.21 2.37 3.53
N LEU A 157 8.62 3.54 3.79
CA LEU A 157 8.44 4.01 5.16
C LEU A 157 7.55 3.06 5.97
N HIS A 158 6.46 2.56 5.39
CA HIS A 158 5.53 1.64 6.06
C HIS A 158 6.11 0.22 6.25
N SER A 159 6.87 -0.28 5.27
CA SER A 159 7.37 -1.66 5.25
C SER A 159 8.74 -1.84 5.89
N ASN A 160 9.59 -0.80 5.92
CA ASN A 160 10.95 -0.89 6.44
C ASN A 160 11.48 0.43 7.06
N LEU A 161 10.63 1.43 7.31
CA LEU A 161 11.04 2.75 7.84
C LEU A 161 12.09 3.48 7.00
N ARG A 162 12.28 3.12 5.72
CA ARG A 162 13.39 3.60 4.87
C ARG A 162 14.78 3.28 5.45
N LEU A 163 14.88 2.28 6.31
CA LEU A 163 16.15 1.84 6.90
C LEU A 163 16.82 0.71 6.11
N GLY A 164 16.20 0.21 5.04
CA GLY A 164 16.68 -0.96 4.31
C GLY A 164 16.56 -2.24 5.14
N GLU A 165 17.59 -3.09 5.11
CA GLU A 165 17.58 -4.41 5.74
C GLU A 165 17.20 -4.41 7.24
N PRO A 166 17.80 -3.54 8.10
CA PRO A 166 17.46 -3.51 9.51
C PRO A 166 15.98 -3.18 9.75
N GLY A 167 15.43 -2.27 8.96
CA GLY A 167 14.02 -1.89 9.05
C GLY A 167 13.08 -3.00 8.60
N ARG A 168 13.48 -3.77 7.60
CA ARG A 168 12.76 -4.96 7.12
C ARG A 168 12.71 -6.06 8.17
N VAL A 169 13.84 -6.39 8.79
CA VAL A 169 13.86 -7.37 9.89
C VAL A 169 13.01 -6.88 11.07
N TYR A 170 13.03 -5.58 11.36
CA TYR A 170 12.21 -5.02 12.43
C TYR A 170 10.71 -5.05 12.09
N SER A 171 10.34 -4.84 10.83
CA SER A 171 8.95 -4.92 10.38
C SER A 171 8.40 -6.33 10.45
N GLU A 172 9.17 -7.33 10.05
CA GLU A 172 8.81 -8.73 10.18
C GLU A 172 8.71 -9.17 11.64
N LEU A 173 9.62 -8.70 12.49
CA LEU A 173 9.52 -8.89 13.93
C LEU A 173 8.21 -8.31 14.45
N ALA A 174 7.89 -7.06 14.10
CA ALA A 174 6.65 -6.42 14.53
C ALA A 174 5.40 -7.16 14.02
N ALA A 175 5.33 -7.50 12.73
CA ALA A 175 4.22 -8.19 12.11
C ALA A 175 3.97 -9.58 12.71
N SER A 176 5.04 -10.32 13.01
CA SER A 176 4.94 -11.67 13.57
C SER A 176 4.62 -11.69 15.07
N TRP A 177 5.05 -10.68 15.83
CA TRP A 177 4.71 -10.55 17.25
C TRP A 177 3.35 -9.91 17.52
N LEU A 178 2.82 -9.10 16.59
CA LEU A 178 1.51 -8.46 16.74
C LEU A 178 0.36 -9.44 17.06
N PRO A 179 0.19 -10.60 16.38
CA PRO A 179 -0.84 -11.56 16.75
C PRO A 179 -0.58 -12.20 18.12
N VAL A 180 0.68 -12.46 18.48
CA VAL A 180 1.07 -13.02 19.79
C VAL A 180 0.73 -12.06 20.92
N ILE A 181 1.03 -10.77 20.75
CA ILE A 181 0.73 -9.72 21.73
C ILE A 181 -0.79 -9.52 21.83
N THR A 182 -1.51 -9.53 20.71
CA THR A 182 -2.98 -9.40 20.66
C THR A 182 -3.67 -10.54 21.41
N ILE A 183 -3.32 -11.79 21.11
CA ILE A 183 -3.85 -12.98 21.81
C ILE A 183 -3.43 -12.97 23.28
N GLY A 184 -2.17 -12.65 23.58
CA GLY A 184 -1.67 -12.53 24.95
C GLY A 184 -2.43 -11.50 25.77
N GLY A 185 -2.75 -10.35 25.17
CA GLY A 185 -3.56 -9.29 25.77
C GLY A 185 -4.99 -9.75 26.06
N LEU A 186 -5.62 -10.45 25.10
CA LEU A 186 -6.94 -11.04 25.27
C LEU A 186 -6.96 -12.05 26.42
N VAL A 187 -5.98 -12.96 26.49
CA VAL A 187 -5.85 -13.93 27.60
C VAL A 187 -5.69 -13.21 28.94
N VAL A 188 -4.85 -12.17 29.00
CA VAL A 188 -4.65 -11.37 30.22
C VAL A 188 -5.92 -10.65 30.64
N TRP A 189 -6.75 -10.20 29.69
CA TRP A 189 -8.03 -9.55 29.93
C TRP A 189 -9.10 -10.54 30.44
N LEU A 190 -9.23 -11.70 29.79
CA LEU A 190 -10.23 -12.70 30.12
C LEU A 190 -9.92 -13.45 31.43
N ALA A 191 -8.65 -13.65 31.76
CA ALA A 191 -8.22 -14.43 32.93
C ALA A 191 -8.04 -13.61 34.24
N GLN A 192 -8.51 -12.35 34.29
CA GLN A 192 -8.36 -11.51 35.49
C GLN A 192 -9.11 -12.08 36.71
N PRO A 193 -8.58 -11.96 37.95
CA PRO A 193 -9.25 -12.43 39.15
C PRO A 193 -10.37 -11.44 39.44
N ARG A 194 -11.61 -11.89 39.35
CA ARG A 194 -12.78 -11.02 39.48
C ARG A 194 -13.25 -11.02 40.94
N ARG A 195 -13.58 -9.83 41.45
CA ARG A 195 -14.05 -9.63 42.83
C ARG A 195 -15.47 -10.18 43.09
N ARG A 196 -16.19 -10.66 42.06
CA ARG A 196 -17.59 -11.11 42.18
C ARG A 196 -17.85 -12.42 41.43
N ASN A 197 -18.73 -13.26 41.98
CA ASN A 197 -19.05 -14.62 41.52
C ASN A 197 -19.79 -14.70 40.16
N ARG A 198 -20.16 -13.58 39.53
CA ARG A 198 -20.74 -13.55 38.17
C ARG A 198 -20.22 -12.33 37.39
N PRO A 199 -19.42 -12.50 36.33
CA PRO A 199 -19.02 -11.39 35.49
C PRO A 199 -20.22 -10.89 34.68
N SER A 200 -20.47 -9.58 34.71
CA SER A 200 -21.34 -8.95 33.72
C SER A 200 -20.53 -8.74 32.44
N TRP A 201 -21.08 -9.10 31.28
CA TRP A 201 -20.45 -8.83 29.96
C TRP A 201 -20.10 -7.35 29.77
N ARG A 202 -20.80 -6.45 30.50
CA ARG A 202 -20.52 -5.01 30.55
C ARG A 202 -19.14 -4.69 31.11
N GLU A 203 -18.62 -5.45 32.08
CA GLU A 203 -17.27 -5.23 32.63
C GLU A 203 -16.15 -5.65 31.67
N LEU A 204 -16.46 -6.51 30.70
CA LEU A 204 -15.51 -6.97 29.68
C LEU A 204 -15.42 -6.00 28.50
N LEU A 205 -16.54 -5.37 28.14
CA LEU A 205 -16.70 -4.60 26.92
C LEU A 205 -16.80 -3.10 27.14
N LEU A 206 -17.11 -2.62 28.34
CA LEU A 206 -17.23 -1.18 28.62
C LEU A 206 -16.11 -0.72 29.56
N PRO A 207 -15.66 0.54 29.44
CA PRO A 207 -14.71 1.15 30.37
C PRO A 207 -15.39 1.47 31.72
N VAL A 208 -15.88 0.44 32.41
CA VAL A 208 -16.55 0.54 33.72
C VAL A 208 -15.49 0.75 34.80
N GLY A 209 -15.67 1.79 35.63
CA GLY A 209 -14.77 2.08 36.77
C GLY A 209 -13.70 3.15 36.54
N ALA A 210 -13.69 3.85 35.40
CA ALA A 210 -12.81 5.01 35.19
C ALA A 210 -13.24 6.26 35.98
N ARG A 211 -14.54 6.37 36.32
CA ARG A 211 -15.11 7.50 37.09
C ARG A 211 -14.89 7.27 38.59
N GLY A 212 -14.16 8.18 39.24
CA GLY A 212 -13.93 8.18 40.69
C GLY A 212 -12.60 7.61 41.18
N VAL A 213 -11.79 6.99 40.31
CA VAL A 213 -10.45 6.48 40.68
C VAL A 213 -9.42 7.61 40.59
N ARG A 214 -8.74 7.92 41.71
CA ARG A 214 -7.73 8.99 41.79
C ARG A 214 -6.43 8.66 41.04
N GLU A 215 -6.13 7.38 40.89
CA GLU A 215 -4.88 6.90 40.30
C GLU A 215 -4.94 6.84 38.75
N PRO A 216 -4.07 7.58 38.02
CA PRO A 216 -4.10 7.69 36.56
C PRO A 216 -3.98 6.36 35.81
N TRP A 217 -3.21 5.41 36.36
CA TRP A 217 -2.96 4.12 35.74
C TRP A 217 -4.24 3.27 35.55
N TRP A 218 -5.13 3.26 36.52
CA TRP A 218 -6.37 2.47 36.45
C TRP A 218 -7.32 2.98 35.35
N ARG A 219 -7.33 4.30 35.10
CA ARG A 219 -8.13 4.90 34.02
C ARG A 219 -7.63 4.48 32.65
N LEU A 220 -6.31 4.52 32.43
CA LEU A 220 -5.70 4.06 31.18
C LEU A 220 -5.99 2.58 30.92
N ARG A 221 -5.87 1.75 31.96
CA ARG A 221 -6.18 0.32 31.90
C ARG A 221 -7.65 0.04 31.58
N ALA A 222 -8.57 0.84 32.11
CA ALA A 222 -10.01 0.69 31.85
C ALA A 222 -10.38 0.94 30.38
N TRP A 223 -9.56 1.68 29.63
CA TRP A 223 -9.71 1.86 28.18
C TRP A 223 -8.92 0.83 27.37
N HIS A 224 -7.66 0.58 27.74
CA HIS A 224 -6.78 -0.34 27.00
C HIS A 224 -7.36 -1.76 26.90
N GLY A 225 -7.98 -2.26 27.98
CA GLY A 225 -8.59 -3.59 27.99
C GLY A 225 -9.74 -3.76 26.99
N PRO A 226 -10.86 -3.03 27.15
CA PRO A 226 -12.00 -3.12 26.24
C PRO A 226 -11.66 -2.77 24.79
N LEU A 227 -10.86 -1.72 24.57
CA LEU A 227 -10.40 -1.34 23.23
C LEU A 227 -9.62 -2.48 22.57
N GLY A 228 -8.75 -3.16 23.33
CA GLY A 228 -8.05 -4.35 22.85
C GLY A 228 -8.99 -5.47 22.44
N VAL A 229 -10.07 -5.71 23.20
CA VAL A 229 -11.09 -6.72 22.86
C VAL A 229 -11.81 -6.36 21.56
N TRP A 230 -12.26 -5.11 21.41
CA TRP A 230 -12.97 -4.65 20.20
C TRP A 230 -12.10 -4.77 18.95
N LEU A 231 -10.81 -4.48 19.07
CA LEU A 231 -9.88 -4.49 17.95
C LEU A 231 -9.29 -5.89 17.66
N THR A 232 -9.45 -6.88 18.55
CA THR A 232 -8.73 -8.16 18.45
C THR A 232 -8.93 -8.83 17.09
N LEU A 233 -10.17 -8.97 16.61
CA LEU A 233 -10.45 -9.64 15.35
C LEU A 233 -9.83 -8.89 14.15
N GLY A 234 -10.00 -7.57 14.11
CA GLY A 234 -9.47 -6.73 13.03
C GLY A 234 -7.93 -6.70 13.02
N VAL A 235 -7.29 -6.58 14.19
CA VAL A 235 -5.82 -6.61 14.30
C VAL A 235 -5.26 -7.97 13.91
N LEU A 236 -5.94 -9.08 14.22
CA LEU A 236 -5.52 -10.41 13.77
C LEU A 236 -5.64 -10.56 12.24
N ALA A 237 -6.74 -10.11 11.64
CA ALA A 237 -6.89 -10.11 10.18
C ALA A 237 -5.83 -9.23 9.49
N LEU A 238 -5.55 -8.05 10.04
CA LEU A 238 -4.50 -7.15 9.56
C LEU A 238 -3.11 -7.78 9.71
N SER A 239 -2.85 -8.50 10.80
CA SER A 239 -1.58 -9.19 11.04
C SER A 239 -1.36 -10.33 10.04
N VAL A 240 -2.39 -11.15 9.78
CA VAL A 240 -2.31 -12.26 8.83
C VAL A 240 -2.06 -11.72 7.42
N SER A 241 -2.81 -10.72 7.00
CA SER A 241 -2.61 -10.10 5.69
C SER A 241 -1.24 -9.41 5.55
N GLY A 242 -0.74 -8.76 6.62
CA GLY A 242 0.62 -8.20 6.67
C GLY A 242 1.72 -9.27 6.52
N LEU A 243 1.56 -10.41 7.18
CA LEU A 243 2.51 -11.53 7.10
C LEU A 243 2.54 -12.19 5.72
N VAL A 244 1.43 -12.22 5.00
CA VAL A 244 1.39 -12.72 3.61
C VAL A 244 2.30 -11.89 2.70
N MET A 245 2.49 -10.60 2.98
CA MET A 245 3.33 -9.71 2.18
C MET A 245 4.77 -9.59 2.69
N SER A 246 5.16 -10.35 3.73
CA SER A 246 6.53 -10.30 4.24
C SER A 246 7.47 -11.21 3.45
N GLU A 247 8.75 -10.85 3.38
CA GLU A 247 9.74 -11.59 2.60
C GLU A 247 9.95 -13.01 3.14
N HIS A 248 10.09 -13.16 4.45
CA HIS A 248 10.40 -14.48 5.02
C HIS A 248 9.17 -15.37 5.23
N ALA A 249 7.98 -14.80 5.45
CA ALA A 249 6.75 -15.57 5.64
C ALA A 249 5.97 -15.73 4.32
N GLY A 250 5.79 -14.63 3.59
CA GLY A 250 5.22 -14.62 2.24
C GLY A 250 6.11 -15.33 1.23
N GLY A 251 7.41 -15.02 1.17
CA GLY A 251 8.34 -15.66 0.23
C GLY A 251 8.46 -17.18 0.38
N ARG A 252 8.24 -17.74 1.58
CA ARG A 252 8.15 -19.20 1.80
C ARG A 252 6.83 -19.80 1.36
N ALA A 253 5.74 -19.05 1.45
CA ALA A 253 4.45 -19.46 0.90
C ALA A 253 4.50 -19.43 -0.64
N ASP A 254 5.14 -18.40 -1.21
CA ASP A 254 5.28 -18.19 -2.64
C ASP A 254 6.13 -19.27 -3.31
N GLN A 255 7.22 -19.73 -2.68
CA GLN A 255 8.05 -20.86 -3.17
C GLN A 255 7.30 -22.20 -3.24
N ARG A 256 6.15 -22.35 -2.57
CA ARG A 256 5.32 -23.57 -2.60
C ARG A 256 4.21 -23.51 -3.65
N THR A 257 4.03 -22.36 -4.27
CA THR A 257 3.15 -22.15 -5.41
C THR A 257 4.01 -22.23 -6.66
N ASP A 258 3.62 -23.06 -7.63
CA ASP A 258 4.36 -23.19 -8.89
C ASP A 258 4.55 -21.80 -9.52
N PRO A 259 5.74 -21.45 -10.03
CA PRO A 259 6.01 -20.14 -10.64
C PRO A 259 5.12 -19.81 -11.84
N VAL A 260 4.44 -20.82 -12.40
CA VAL A 260 3.37 -20.71 -13.41
C VAL A 260 2.12 -19.97 -12.87
N SER A 261 1.94 -19.91 -11.54
CA SER A 261 0.70 -19.40 -10.90
C SER A 261 0.75 -17.96 -10.38
N MET A 262 1.91 -17.29 -10.41
CA MET A 262 2.09 -15.94 -9.83
C MET A 262 2.75 -14.92 -10.78
N GLY A 263 3.48 -15.37 -11.80
CA GLY A 263 4.03 -14.49 -12.84
C GLY A 263 3.26 -14.68 -14.14
N ALA A 264 3.16 -13.63 -14.95
CA ALA A 264 2.79 -13.78 -16.35
C ALA A 264 3.65 -14.93 -16.93
N PRO A 265 3.06 -15.90 -17.65
CA PRO A 265 3.79 -17.00 -18.23
C PRO A 265 5.06 -16.50 -18.93
N SER A 266 6.18 -17.14 -18.62
CA SER A 266 7.47 -16.73 -19.16
C SER A 266 7.40 -16.83 -20.68
N VAL A 267 7.57 -15.70 -21.37
CA VAL A 267 7.76 -15.62 -22.83
C VAL A 267 9.07 -16.31 -23.28
N ALA A 268 9.74 -17.01 -22.36
CA ALA A 268 10.91 -17.83 -22.62
C ALA A 268 10.49 -19.08 -23.42
N ALA A 269 10.69 -18.94 -24.72
CA ALA A 269 10.60 -19.96 -25.77
C ALA A 269 9.18 -20.44 -26.09
N LEU A 270 8.49 -19.68 -26.94
CA LEU A 270 7.75 -20.33 -28.01
C LEU A 270 8.75 -21.26 -28.72
N PRO A 271 8.48 -22.57 -28.82
CA PRO A 271 9.44 -23.50 -29.39
C PRO A 271 9.77 -23.05 -30.81
N ALA A 272 11.04 -22.72 -31.03
CA ALA A 272 11.54 -22.55 -32.38
C ALA A 272 11.37 -23.89 -33.09
N THR A 273 10.65 -23.85 -34.23
CA THR A 273 10.49 -24.90 -35.25
C THR A 273 9.30 -25.89 -35.11
N GLY A 274 8.37 -25.80 -36.07
CA GLY A 274 8.01 -26.94 -36.92
C GLY A 274 7.06 -28.02 -36.40
N SER A 275 6.31 -27.83 -35.31
CA SER A 275 5.25 -28.79 -34.95
C SER A 275 3.94 -28.51 -35.71
N PRO A 276 3.26 -29.53 -36.26
CA PRO A 276 1.97 -29.32 -36.93
C PRO A 276 0.95 -28.77 -35.93
N PRO A 277 -0.02 -27.95 -36.38
CA PRO A 277 -0.95 -27.27 -35.49
C PRO A 277 -1.71 -28.29 -34.63
N GLY A 278 -1.56 -28.17 -33.32
CA GLY A 278 -2.48 -28.79 -32.38
C GLY A 278 -3.89 -28.22 -32.55
N PRO A 279 -4.95 -28.98 -32.23
CA PRO A 279 -6.31 -28.52 -32.41
C PRO A 279 -6.56 -27.22 -31.61
N PRO A 280 -7.35 -26.27 -32.15
CA PRO A 280 -7.68 -25.04 -31.44
C PRO A 280 -8.35 -25.36 -30.10
N LEU A 281 -7.99 -24.59 -29.07
CA LEU A 281 -8.64 -24.67 -27.76
C LEU A 281 -10.16 -24.44 -27.92
N PRO A 282 -11.02 -25.23 -27.25
CA PRO A 282 -12.47 -25.06 -27.36
C PRO A 282 -12.86 -23.64 -26.90
N GLY A 283 -13.47 -22.85 -27.79
CA GLY A 283 -13.96 -21.50 -27.48
C GLY A 283 -13.14 -20.33 -28.03
N ALA A 284 -11.99 -20.59 -28.68
CA ALA A 284 -11.28 -19.54 -29.42
C ALA A 284 -12.07 -19.15 -30.68
N LEU A 285 -12.69 -17.97 -30.68
CA LEU A 285 -13.33 -17.44 -31.89
C LEU A 285 -12.26 -17.17 -32.96
N PRO A 286 -12.42 -17.68 -34.20
CA PRO A 286 -11.54 -17.29 -35.29
C PRO A 286 -11.76 -15.81 -35.60
N VAL A 287 -10.72 -15.00 -35.40
CA VAL A 287 -10.75 -13.58 -35.77
C VAL A 287 -10.39 -13.47 -37.26
N PRO A 288 -11.16 -12.74 -38.09
CA PRO A 288 -10.89 -12.65 -39.52
C PRO A 288 -9.53 -11.98 -39.82
N PRO A 289 -8.88 -12.35 -40.95
CA PRO A 289 -7.65 -11.70 -41.40
C PRO A 289 -7.88 -10.21 -41.68
N PRO A 290 -6.81 -9.38 -41.63
CA PRO A 290 -6.93 -7.95 -41.84
C PRO A 290 -7.50 -7.62 -43.24
N PRO A 291 -8.36 -6.60 -43.36
CA PRO A 291 -8.74 -6.09 -44.68
C PRO A 291 -7.50 -5.51 -45.39
N PRO A 292 -7.43 -5.59 -46.73
CA PRO A 292 -6.35 -4.94 -47.48
C PRO A 292 -6.36 -3.44 -47.22
N LEU A 293 -5.18 -2.86 -47.03
CA LEU A 293 -4.99 -1.41 -46.93
C LEU A 293 -5.46 -0.74 -48.22
N GLU A 294 -6.64 -0.10 -48.20
CA GLU A 294 -7.01 0.89 -49.21
C GLU A 294 -6.18 2.15 -48.97
N VAL A 295 -5.22 2.40 -49.87
CA VAL A 295 -4.51 3.68 -49.95
C VAL A 295 -5.47 4.69 -50.58
N PRO A 296 -5.95 5.73 -49.86
CA PRO A 296 -6.74 6.78 -50.50
C PRO A 296 -5.84 7.54 -51.48
N ALA A 297 -6.33 7.70 -52.71
CA ALA A 297 -5.65 8.45 -53.76
C ALA A 297 -5.35 9.88 -53.30
N ALA A 298 -4.15 10.36 -53.61
CA ALA A 298 -3.69 11.71 -53.28
C ALA A 298 -4.67 12.78 -53.82
N PRO A 299 -5.01 13.83 -53.04
CA PRO A 299 -5.79 14.94 -53.53
C PRO A 299 -5.01 15.72 -54.61
N PRO A 300 -5.67 16.23 -55.67
CA PRO A 300 -4.99 17.01 -56.70
C PRO A 300 -4.46 18.34 -56.14
N ALA A 301 -3.27 18.71 -56.61
CA ALA A 301 -2.52 19.90 -56.20
C ALA A 301 -3.32 21.21 -56.34
N ALA A 302 -3.14 22.09 -55.36
CA ALA A 302 -3.76 23.41 -55.28
C ALA A 302 -3.44 24.30 -56.49
N ALA A 303 -4.46 25.04 -56.95
CA ALA A 303 -4.33 26.08 -57.96
C ALA A 303 -3.61 27.34 -57.38
N PRO A 304 -2.81 28.06 -58.19
CA PRO A 304 -2.06 29.23 -57.73
C PRO A 304 -2.98 30.44 -57.47
N PRO A 305 -2.59 31.36 -56.56
CA PRO A 305 -3.38 32.55 -56.27
C PRO A 305 -3.30 33.56 -57.43
N GLN A 306 -4.45 34.09 -57.84
CA GLN A 306 -4.50 35.21 -58.77
C GLN A 306 -4.19 36.52 -58.05
N THR A 307 -3.21 37.22 -58.61
CA THR A 307 -2.83 38.60 -58.33
C THR A 307 -3.83 39.58 -58.93
N THR A 308 -4.27 40.56 -58.15
CA THR A 308 -4.82 41.82 -58.68
C THR A 308 -4.06 42.99 -58.03
N GLU A 309 -3.57 43.87 -58.90
CA GLU A 309 -2.63 44.99 -58.67
C GLU A 309 -3.23 46.23 -57.97
N PRO A 310 -2.41 47.26 -57.62
CA PRO A 310 -2.58 48.12 -56.44
C PRO A 310 -2.86 49.64 -56.69
N ASP A 311 -2.96 50.36 -55.56
CA ASP A 311 -2.60 51.78 -55.27
C ASP A 311 -3.70 52.87 -55.44
N PRO A 312 -3.64 54.08 -54.81
CA PRO A 312 -2.65 54.63 -53.86
C PRO A 312 -3.18 55.36 -52.60
N SER A 313 -2.20 55.83 -51.81
CA SER A 313 -2.21 56.78 -50.67
C SER A 313 -2.43 56.11 -49.31
N GLY A 314 -1.49 56.12 -48.35
CA GLY A 314 -0.39 57.04 -48.08
C GLY A 314 -0.70 57.75 -46.77
N GLY A 315 -0.33 57.17 -45.63
CA GLY A 315 -0.64 57.76 -44.32
C GLY A 315 -0.19 56.93 -43.12
N THR A 316 1.05 57.20 -42.73
CA THR A 316 1.72 57.02 -41.42
C THR A 316 0.89 56.62 -40.19
N TRP A 317 1.43 55.64 -39.47
CA TRP A 317 1.11 55.31 -38.08
C TRP A 317 1.70 56.32 -37.10
N GLU A 318 0.95 56.61 -36.03
CA GLU A 318 1.30 56.56 -34.58
C GLU A 318 0.61 57.69 -33.75
N PRO A 319 0.59 57.65 -32.39
CA PRO A 319 -0.60 57.36 -31.58
C PRO A 319 -1.01 58.56 -30.68
N SER A 320 -2.15 58.47 -29.96
CA SER A 320 -2.33 59.02 -28.59
C SER A 320 -3.75 58.84 -28.03
N VAL A 321 -3.80 58.33 -26.79
CA VAL A 321 -4.88 58.35 -25.77
C VAL A 321 -4.88 59.76 -25.09
N PRO A 322 -5.78 60.20 -24.16
CA PRO A 322 -7.09 59.75 -23.62
C PRO A 322 -8.21 60.84 -23.66
N GLY A 323 -9.42 60.50 -23.19
CA GLY A 323 -10.29 61.52 -22.56
C GLY A 323 -11.78 61.19 -22.51
N GLU A 324 -12.24 60.84 -21.30
CA GLU A 324 -13.53 61.13 -20.64
C GLU A 324 -14.77 61.58 -21.43
N GLY A 325 -15.94 61.09 -21.00
CA GLY A 325 -17.13 61.95 -20.90
C GLY A 325 -18.43 61.41 -21.49
N ALA A 326 -19.16 60.66 -20.67
CA ALA A 326 -20.59 60.77 -20.38
C ALA A 326 -21.66 60.88 -21.50
N SER A 327 -22.72 60.09 -21.25
CA SER A 327 -24.15 60.35 -21.48
C SER A 327 -24.84 59.59 -22.62
N ALA A 328 -25.77 58.75 -22.17
CA ALA A 328 -26.88 58.08 -22.86
C ALA A 328 -27.84 59.09 -23.56
N PRO A 329 -28.94 58.74 -24.28
CA PRO A 329 -29.87 57.64 -23.96
C PRO A 329 -30.62 56.96 -25.13
N GLU A 330 -31.57 56.09 -24.74
CA GLU A 330 -32.85 55.75 -25.37
C GLU A 330 -33.10 54.33 -25.91
N THR A 331 -34.20 53.80 -25.36
CA THR A 331 -34.94 52.55 -25.55
C THR A 331 -35.82 52.53 -26.80
N PRO A 332 -36.28 51.34 -27.26
CA PRO A 332 -37.51 51.19 -28.02
C PRO A 332 -38.62 50.42 -27.24
N PRO A 333 -39.87 50.41 -27.74
CA PRO A 333 -41.08 50.45 -26.91
C PRO A 333 -41.81 49.11 -26.71
N SER A 334 -42.76 49.18 -25.77
CA SER A 334 -43.68 48.17 -25.25
C SER A 334 -44.84 47.79 -26.18
N ASP A 335 -45.44 46.62 -25.96
CA ASP A 335 -46.79 46.24 -26.43
C ASP A 335 -47.61 45.61 -25.27
N PRO A 336 -48.94 45.80 -25.15
CA PRO A 336 -49.68 45.63 -23.90
C PRO A 336 -50.67 44.44 -23.89
N GLY A 337 -51.07 44.02 -22.67
CA GLY A 337 -52.44 43.56 -22.40
C GLY A 337 -52.61 42.16 -21.80
N THR A 338 -52.80 42.07 -20.48
CA THR A 338 -53.69 41.09 -19.80
C THR A 338 -54.02 41.61 -18.37
N PRO A 339 -55.29 41.55 -17.89
CA PRO A 339 -55.75 42.14 -16.61
C PRO A 339 -55.57 41.19 -15.39
N PRO A 340 -55.89 41.64 -14.14
CA PRO A 340 -55.06 41.35 -12.96
C PRO A 340 -55.53 40.16 -12.10
N HIS A 341 -54.58 39.55 -11.38
CA HIS A 341 -54.85 38.85 -10.13
C HIS A 341 -54.21 39.63 -8.98
N GLU A 342 -55.04 40.12 -8.07
CA GLU A 342 -54.66 40.77 -6.82
C GLU A 342 -53.78 39.85 -5.96
N ARG A 343 -52.64 40.40 -5.50
CA ARG A 343 -51.88 39.85 -4.39
C ARG A 343 -51.63 40.99 -3.39
N PRO A 344 -51.95 40.83 -2.10
CA PRO A 344 -51.74 41.85 -1.07
C PRO A 344 -50.25 42.01 -0.71
N ALA A 345 -49.93 43.21 -0.22
CA ALA A 345 -48.60 43.66 0.15
C ALA A 345 -47.90 42.80 1.22
N PRO A 346 -46.56 42.66 1.20
CA PRO A 346 -45.80 42.05 2.28
C PRO A 346 -45.68 42.99 3.49
N PRO A 347 -45.64 42.43 4.73
CA PRO A 347 -45.40 43.18 5.97
C PRO A 347 -43.93 43.62 6.12
N GLU A 348 -43.72 44.69 6.90
CA GLU A 348 -42.41 45.25 7.27
C GLU A 348 -41.47 44.22 7.93
N PRO A 349 -40.14 44.34 7.74
CA PRO A 349 -39.17 43.45 8.38
C PRO A 349 -38.94 43.82 9.86
N GLU A 350 -39.05 42.83 10.74
CA GLU A 350 -38.64 42.89 12.16
C GLU A 350 -37.12 43.13 12.32
N PRO A 351 -36.68 43.80 13.40
CA PRO A 351 -35.27 44.04 13.68
C PRO A 351 -34.53 42.76 14.11
N SER A 352 -33.37 42.50 13.49
CA SER A 352 -32.49 41.36 13.79
C SER A 352 -31.86 41.43 15.21
N PRO A 353 -31.61 40.28 15.86
CA PRO A 353 -31.07 40.23 17.22
C PRO A 353 -29.57 40.53 17.30
N VAL A 354 -29.18 41.24 18.36
CA VAL A 354 -27.80 41.63 18.72
C VAL A 354 -26.96 40.41 19.13
N PRO A 355 -25.72 40.23 18.63
CA PRO A 355 -24.83 39.15 19.05
C PRO A 355 -24.16 39.44 20.42
N PRO A 356 -23.79 38.40 21.20
CA PRO A 356 -23.16 38.56 22.52
C PRO A 356 -21.70 39.07 22.42
N PRO A 357 -21.18 39.70 23.51
CA PRO A 357 -19.89 40.39 23.49
C PRO A 357 -18.70 39.43 23.40
N GLN A 358 -17.69 39.79 22.60
CA GLN A 358 -16.45 39.03 22.44
C GLN A 358 -15.52 39.16 23.67
N PRO A 359 -14.74 38.11 24.00
CA PRO A 359 -13.75 38.17 25.07
C PRO A 359 -12.52 39.02 24.67
N ALA A 360 -11.92 39.68 25.66
CA ALA A 360 -10.80 40.61 25.53
C ALA A 360 -9.51 39.97 24.97
N PRO A 361 -8.63 40.75 24.29
CA PRO A 361 -7.42 40.23 23.66
C PRO A 361 -6.32 39.86 24.66
N GLU A 362 -5.67 38.72 24.44
CA GLU A 362 -4.47 38.28 25.16
C GLU A 362 -3.24 39.15 24.83
N PRO A 363 -2.28 39.31 25.76
CA PRO A 363 -1.07 40.11 25.55
C PRO A 363 -0.10 39.41 24.58
N THR A 364 0.42 40.20 23.63
CA THR A 364 1.41 39.81 22.62
C THR A 364 2.78 39.45 23.24
N PRO A 365 3.45 38.38 22.79
CA PRO A 365 4.85 38.12 23.13
C PRO A 365 5.80 39.07 22.39
N PRO A 366 7.03 39.31 22.88
CA PRO A 366 7.96 40.26 22.30
C PRO A 366 8.44 39.80 20.92
N SER A 367 8.52 40.76 19.99
CA SER A 367 8.95 40.59 18.61
C SER A 367 10.42 40.15 18.52
N GLU A 368 10.67 38.92 18.09
CA GLU A 368 11.97 38.53 17.52
C GLU A 368 12.16 39.20 16.15
N PRO A 369 13.38 39.63 15.78
CA PRO A 369 13.62 40.25 14.49
C PRO A 369 13.46 39.22 13.37
N LEU A 370 12.50 39.48 12.48
CA LEU A 370 12.32 38.75 11.23
C LEU A 370 13.58 38.90 10.36
N LEU A 371 14.23 37.78 10.05
CA LEU A 371 15.20 37.71 8.96
C LEU A 371 14.51 38.08 7.63
N PRO A 372 15.15 38.84 6.74
CA PRO A 372 14.56 39.23 5.47
C PRO A 372 14.29 38.00 4.59
N LEU A 373 13.10 37.96 4.00
CA LEU A 373 12.67 36.97 3.03
C LEU A 373 13.54 37.09 1.77
N ILE A 374 14.48 36.15 1.58
CA ILE A 374 15.26 36.03 0.34
C ILE A 374 14.36 35.37 -0.71
N PRO A 375 14.02 36.01 -1.85
CA PRO A 375 13.32 35.36 -2.95
C PRO A 375 14.33 34.50 -3.72
N GLY A 376 14.01 33.22 -3.93
CA GLY A 376 14.81 32.33 -4.79
C GLY A 376 15.72 31.34 -4.08
N LEU A 377 15.27 30.72 -2.98
CA LEU A 377 15.88 29.47 -2.52
C LEU A 377 15.38 28.32 -3.41
N PRO A 378 16.25 27.66 -4.21
CA PRO A 378 15.86 26.45 -4.90
C PRO A 378 15.54 25.39 -3.85
N LEU A 379 14.38 24.73 -3.98
CA LEU A 379 14.17 23.45 -3.32
C LEU A 379 15.33 22.53 -3.72
N PRO A 380 15.97 21.82 -2.78
CA PRO A 380 17.01 20.88 -3.15
C PRO A 380 16.41 19.84 -4.09
N ASP A 381 17.09 19.62 -5.21
CA ASP A 381 16.83 18.50 -6.10
C ASP A 381 16.96 17.21 -5.26
N LEU A 382 15.85 16.49 -5.12
CA LEU A 382 15.75 15.28 -4.30
C LEU A 382 16.55 14.10 -4.89
N SER A 383 17.18 14.27 -6.06
CA SER A 383 18.09 13.31 -6.67
C SER A 383 19.47 13.24 -5.99
N ASP A 384 19.93 14.32 -5.33
CA ASP A 384 21.29 14.41 -4.76
C ASP A 384 21.42 13.91 -3.30
N LEU A 385 20.31 13.55 -2.64
CA LEU A 385 20.30 13.03 -1.26
C LEU A 385 20.34 11.49 -1.17
N LEU A 386 20.62 10.81 -2.28
CA LEU A 386 20.82 9.35 -2.35
C LEU A 386 22.32 9.01 -2.44
N PRO A 387 23.04 8.81 -1.33
CA PRO A 387 24.27 8.03 -1.40
C PRO A 387 23.90 6.59 -1.74
N GLY A 388 24.28 6.17 -2.94
CA GLY A 388 24.06 4.82 -3.46
C GLY A 388 24.67 3.77 -2.54
N VAL A 389 23.81 3.03 -1.85
CA VAL A 389 23.98 1.62 -1.47
C VAL A 389 22.56 1.08 -1.27
N LEU A 390 21.99 0.41 -2.27
CA LEU A 390 20.83 -0.46 -2.08
C LEU A 390 21.24 -1.88 -2.47
N PRO A 391 21.27 -2.84 -1.51
CA PRO A 391 21.49 -4.25 -1.81
C PRO A 391 20.26 -4.85 -2.51
N GLU A 392 20.50 -5.92 -3.27
CA GLU A 392 19.53 -6.74 -3.99
C GLU A 392 18.21 -6.93 -3.22
N ILE A 393 17.10 -6.61 -3.87
CA ILE A 393 15.74 -6.88 -3.41
C ILE A 393 15.23 -8.10 -4.20
N PRO A 394 15.15 -9.32 -3.63
CA PRO A 394 14.55 -10.47 -4.29
C PRO A 394 13.06 -10.53 -3.95
N GLY A 395 12.19 -10.50 -4.96
CA GLY A 395 10.76 -10.59 -4.70
C GLY A 395 9.84 -10.42 -5.91
N LEU A 396 10.22 -10.97 -7.06
CA LEU A 396 9.41 -11.42 -8.22
C LEU A 396 10.38 -12.27 -9.07
N PRO A 397 9.95 -13.31 -9.80
CA PRO A 397 10.88 -14.23 -10.45
C PRO A 397 11.80 -13.48 -11.42
N LEU A 398 13.08 -13.49 -11.07
CA LEU A 398 14.18 -13.01 -11.89
C LEU A 398 14.18 -13.87 -13.17
N ALA A 399 13.66 -13.33 -14.28
CA ALA A 399 14.04 -13.87 -15.58
C ALA A 399 15.56 -13.64 -15.70
N ALA A 400 16.33 -14.73 -15.68
CA ALA A 400 17.77 -14.67 -15.78
C ALA A 400 18.18 -13.88 -17.03
N SER A 401 18.75 -12.68 -16.84
CA SER A 401 19.51 -12.02 -17.89
C SER A 401 20.77 -12.86 -18.15
N PRO A 402 21.00 -13.38 -19.36
CA PRO A 402 22.28 -14.01 -19.67
C PRO A 402 23.39 -12.95 -19.67
N GLU A 403 24.52 -13.29 -19.05
CA GLU A 403 25.78 -12.53 -19.03
C GLU A 403 26.16 -11.99 -20.43
N PRO A 404 26.87 -10.84 -20.52
CA PRO A 404 27.30 -10.30 -21.79
C PRO A 404 28.40 -11.19 -22.38
N ALA A 405 28.02 -11.98 -23.39
CA ALA A 405 29.01 -12.66 -24.22
C ALA A 405 29.92 -11.62 -24.88
N ARG A 406 31.22 -11.78 -24.64
CA ARG A 406 32.30 -10.97 -25.22
C ARG A 406 32.08 -10.76 -26.72
N THR A 407 32.21 -9.49 -27.11
CA THR A 407 32.36 -9.04 -28.49
C THR A 407 33.35 -9.90 -29.25
N THR A 408 32.87 -10.63 -30.25
CA THR A 408 33.64 -10.88 -31.46
C THR A 408 32.90 -10.20 -32.60
N GLN A 409 33.47 -9.08 -33.05
CA GLN A 409 33.09 -8.46 -34.32
C GLN A 409 33.36 -9.50 -35.42
N SER A 410 32.31 -9.92 -36.12
CA SER A 410 32.45 -10.45 -37.46
C SER A 410 31.39 -9.78 -38.32
N ALA A 411 31.85 -8.92 -39.21
CA ALA A 411 31.07 -8.30 -40.25
C ALA A 411 30.38 -9.36 -41.11
N ALA A 412 29.05 -9.27 -41.25
CA ALA A 412 28.30 -9.93 -42.30
C ALA A 412 27.45 -8.86 -43.00
N THR A 413 28.00 -8.34 -44.09
CA THR A 413 27.28 -7.53 -45.08
C THR A 413 26.44 -8.50 -45.93
N GLY A 414 25.12 -8.47 -45.78
CA GLY A 414 24.19 -9.29 -46.57
C GLY A 414 22.74 -8.79 -46.40
N PRO A 415 21.89 -8.91 -47.43
CA PRO A 415 20.57 -8.28 -47.49
C PRO A 415 19.51 -9.10 -46.74
N ASP A 416 19.62 -9.20 -45.42
CA ASP A 416 18.61 -9.85 -44.55
C ASP A 416 17.82 -8.81 -43.72
N ALA A 417 17.68 -7.59 -44.23
CA ALA A 417 16.95 -6.50 -43.57
C ALA A 417 15.43 -6.47 -43.90
N GLN A 418 14.90 -7.46 -44.64
CA GLN A 418 13.51 -7.46 -45.14
C GLN A 418 12.84 -8.84 -45.00
N ALA A 419 12.63 -9.28 -43.76
CA ALA A 419 11.54 -10.20 -43.37
C ALA A 419 11.49 -10.34 -41.83
N VAL A 420 11.30 -9.24 -41.11
CA VAL A 420 10.67 -9.35 -39.79
C VAL A 420 9.24 -9.74 -40.09
N ALA A 421 8.86 -10.99 -39.79
CA ALA A 421 7.46 -11.43 -39.88
C ALA A 421 6.58 -10.36 -39.23
N ALA A 422 5.56 -9.90 -39.95
CA ALA A 422 4.74 -8.77 -39.52
C ALA A 422 4.24 -8.97 -38.09
N ASP A 423 4.75 -8.17 -37.17
CA ASP A 423 4.30 -8.12 -35.79
C ASP A 423 2.86 -7.56 -35.78
N ILE A 424 1.96 -8.22 -35.06
CA ILE A 424 0.58 -7.76 -34.91
C ILE A 424 0.47 -6.35 -34.31
N GLY A 425 1.49 -5.90 -33.58
CA GLY A 425 1.49 -4.61 -32.91
C GLY A 425 0.65 -4.56 -31.63
N VAL A 426 0.87 -3.49 -30.84
CA VAL A 426 0.23 -3.29 -29.53
C VAL A 426 -1.29 -3.11 -29.62
N ASP A 427 -1.79 -2.42 -30.65
CA ASP A 427 -3.22 -2.19 -30.85
C ASP A 427 -3.96 -3.50 -30.98
N ARG A 428 -3.43 -4.38 -31.83
CA ARG A 428 -4.03 -5.68 -32.08
C ARG A 428 -3.98 -6.58 -30.85
N ALA A 429 -2.90 -6.52 -30.08
CA ALA A 429 -2.79 -7.24 -28.81
C ALA A 429 -3.86 -6.79 -27.81
N VAL A 430 -4.12 -5.48 -27.69
CA VAL A 430 -5.19 -4.91 -26.85
C VAL A 430 -6.57 -5.35 -27.34
N GLU A 431 -6.82 -5.31 -28.65
CA GLU A 431 -8.09 -5.77 -29.24
C GLU A 431 -8.35 -7.26 -28.97
N ILE A 432 -7.33 -8.11 -29.14
CA ILE A 432 -7.44 -9.54 -28.88
C ILE A 432 -7.73 -9.77 -27.39
N ALA A 433 -7.05 -9.05 -26.49
CA ALA A 433 -7.29 -9.15 -25.06
C ALA A 433 -8.73 -8.76 -24.68
N ALA A 434 -9.23 -7.66 -25.23
CA ALA A 434 -10.62 -7.22 -25.05
C ALA A 434 -11.62 -8.25 -25.59
N ALA A 435 -11.35 -8.84 -26.76
CA ALA A 435 -12.16 -9.92 -27.35
C ALA A 435 -12.15 -11.20 -26.51
N GLN A 436 -11.09 -11.46 -25.74
CA GLN A 436 -10.97 -12.57 -24.79
C GLN A 436 -11.62 -12.29 -23.43
N GLY A 437 -12.23 -11.11 -23.25
CA GLY A 437 -13.04 -10.75 -22.09
C GLY A 437 -12.31 -9.95 -21.01
N LEU A 438 -11.05 -9.55 -21.23
CA LEU A 438 -10.33 -8.67 -20.32
C LEU A 438 -10.86 -7.23 -20.51
N ARG A 439 -11.36 -6.61 -19.43
CA ARG A 439 -12.06 -5.32 -19.46
C ARG A 439 -11.49 -4.28 -18.48
N GLY A 440 -10.63 -4.69 -17.56
CA GLY A 440 -9.94 -3.83 -16.60
C GLY A 440 -8.74 -3.10 -17.17
N GLU A 441 -7.87 -2.62 -16.27
CA GLU A 441 -6.58 -2.01 -16.64
C GLU A 441 -5.69 -3.08 -17.26
N LEU A 442 -5.31 -2.92 -18.53
CA LEU A 442 -4.46 -3.90 -19.23
C LEU A 442 -3.01 -3.47 -19.14
N ILE A 443 -2.16 -4.36 -18.64
CA ILE A 443 -0.71 -4.24 -18.68
C ILE A 443 -0.22 -5.07 -19.85
N VAL A 444 0.19 -4.41 -20.92
CA VAL A 444 0.66 -5.02 -22.17
C VAL A 444 2.17 -4.95 -22.23
N ARG A 445 2.83 -6.10 -22.21
CA ARG A 445 4.29 -6.21 -22.36
C ARG A 445 4.63 -6.63 -23.79
N PRO A 446 5.43 -5.84 -24.52
CA PRO A 446 5.85 -6.19 -25.87
C PRO A 446 6.82 -7.38 -25.88
N PRO A 447 6.93 -8.09 -27.01
CA PRO A 447 7.86 -9.21 -27.14
C PRO A 447 9.32 -8.73 -27.09
N HIS A 448 10.13 -9.32 -26.22
CA HIS A 448 11.56 -9.01 -26.11
C HIS A 448 12.43 -9.73 -27.17
N ALA A 449 11.86 -10.67 -27.95
CA ALA A 449 12.50 -11.49 -29.00
C ALA A 449 11.43 -12.06 -29.97
N ARG A 450 11.66 -13.21 -30.64
CA ARG A 450 10.65 -13.98 -31.45
C ARG A 450 9.49 -14.57 -30.60
N GLY A 451 9.09 -13.87 -29.54
CA GLY A 451 8.08 -14.28 -28.57
C GLY A 451 6.69 -13.70 -28.87
N GLY A 452 5.86 -13.61 -27.82
CA GLY A 452 4.52 -13.04 -27.88
C GLY A 452 4.34 -11.86 -26.94
N TYR A 453 3.26 -11.12 -27.13
CA TYR A 453 2.78 -10.13 -26.17
C TYR A 453 2.24 -10.85 -24.93
N ALA A 454 2.64 -10.38 -23.74
CA ALA A 454 2.00 -10.78 -22.49
C ALA A 454 1.04 -9.68 -22.06
N VAL A 455 -0.25 -10.00 -21.96
CA VAL A 455 -1.29 -9.07 -21.51
C VAL A 455 -1.82 -9.55 -20.18
N VAL A 456 -1.80 -8.68 -19.17
CA VAL A 456 -2.31 -8.98 -17.83
C VAL A 456 -3.38 -7.97 -17.48
N GLU A 457 -4.54 -8.44 -17.05
CA GLU A 457 -5.60 -7.59 -16.51
C GLU A 457 -5.35 -7.31 -15.03
N ARG A 458 -5.52 -6.05 -14.64
CA ARG A 458 -5.51 -5.61 -13.26
C ARG A 458 -6.81 -4.90 -12.92
N SER A 459 -7.64 -5.58 -12.14
CA SER A 459 -8.88 -5.00 -11.59
C SER A 459 -8.80 -5.01 -10.06
N PRO A 460 -8.56 -3.85 -9.40
CA PRO A 460 -8.61 -3.76 -7.95
C PRO A 460 -10.05 -3.90 -7.45
N GLY A 461 -10.23 -4.56 -6.30
CA GLY A 461 -11.55 -4.75 -5.69
C GLY A 461 -12.34 -5.94 -6.23
N LEU A 462 -13.64 -6.00 -5.89
CA LEU A 462 -14.54 -7.08 -6.28
C LEU A 462 -15.39 -6.73 -7.51
N PRO A 463 -15.57 -7.65 -8.47
CA PRO A 463 -14.93 -8.97 -8.55
C PRO A 463 -13.43 -8.86 -8.86
N LEU A 464 -12.62 -9.71 -8.20
CA LEU A 464 -11.20 -9.81 -8.50
C LEU A 464 -11.03 -10.45 -9.87
N GLN A 465 -10.54 -9.67 -10.83
CA GLN A 465 -10.18 -10.13 -12.18
C GLN A 465 -8.67 -9.97 -12.35
N ARG A 466 -8.01 -11.07 -12.68
CA ARG A 466 -6.55 -11.18 -12.84
C ARG A 466 -6.23 -12.13 -13.97
N ASP A 467 -6.98 -12.01 -15.06
CA ASP A 467 -6.79 -12.85 -16.22
C ASP A 467 -5.52 -12.42 -16.96
N SER A 468 -4.80 -13.39 -17.50
CA SER A 468 -3.61 -13.14 -18.29
C SER A 468 -3.61 -13.94 -19.58
N LEU A 469 -3.00 -13.36 -20.61
CA LEU A 469 -2.94 -13.89 -21.96
C LEU A 469 -1.52 -13.80 -22.51
N VAL A 470 -1.12 -14.80 -23.28
CA VAL A 470 0.05 -14.73 -24.16
C VAL A 470 -0.44 -14.79 -25.60
N ILE A 471 -0.07 -13.78 -26.39
CA ILE A 471 -0.48 -13.62 -27.77
C ILE A 471 0.75 -13.69 -28.66
N GLU A 472 0.79 -14.64 -29.59
CA GLU A 472 1.89 -14.80 -30.53
C GLU A 472 2.03 -13.58 -31.45
N ALA A 473 3.21 -12.94 -31.47
CA ALA A 473 3.42 -11.67 -32.17
C ALA A 473 3.26 -11.79 -33.70
N ALA A 474 3.57 -12.95 -34.30
CA ALA A 474 3.51 -13.13 -35.75
C ALA A 474 2.11 -13.43 -36.29
N THR A 475 1.22 -14.00 -35.48
CA THR A 475 -0.08 -14.53 -35.94
C THR A 475 -1.28 -13.91 -35.23
N GLY A 476 -1.07 -13.31 -34.06
CA GLY A 476 -2.16 -12.89 -33.17
C GLY A 476 -2.91 -14.03 -32.52
N ARG A 477 -2.39 -15.25 -32.58
CA ARG A 477 -3.01 -16.40 -31.92
C ARG A 477 -2.74 -16.34 -30.41
N VAL A 478 -3.79 -16.53 -29.62
CA VAL A 478 -3.66 -16.73 -28.16
C VAL A 478 -3.01 -18.09 -27.93
N VAL A 479 -1.83 -18.09 -27.33
CA VAL A 479 -1.05 -19.29 -27.02
C VAL A 479 -1.42 -19.84 -25.66
N GLU A 480 -1.67 -18.94 -24.70
CA GLU A 480 -1.99 -19.27 -23.32
C GLU A 480 -3.00 -18.27 -22.77
N LYS A 481 -3.94 -18.77 -21.98
CA LYS A 481 -4.88 -17.98 -21.18
C LYS A 481 -4.94 -18.60 -19.79
N THR A 482 -4.76 -17.77 -18.78
CA THR A 482 -4.88 -18.15 -17.37
C THR A 482 -5.92 -17.25 -16.74
N GLY A 483 -7.07 -17.82 -16.39
CA GLY A 483 -8.17 -17.12 -15.75
C GLY A 483 -8.06 -17.18 -14.22
N TRP A 484 -8.80 -16.33 -13.51
CA TRP A 484 -8.86 -16.36 -12.04
C TRP A 484 -9.20 -17.74 -11.46
N GLU A 485 -10.01 -18.54 -12.14
CA GLU A 485 -10.38 -19.91 -11.76
C GLU A 485 -9.17 -20.85 -11.67
N ASP A 486 -8.16 -20.65 -12.52
CA ASP A 486 -6.97 -21.50 -12.63
C ASP A 486 -5.98 -21.27 -11.48
N TYR A 487 -6.12 -20.16 -10.75
CA TYR A 487 -5.24 -19.84 -9.62
C TYR A 487 -5.44 -20.83 -8.46
N SER A 488 -4.32 -21.23 -7.87
CA SER A 488 -4.31 -22.04 -6.65
C SER A 488 -5.04 -21.34 -5.50
N PHE A 489 -5.49 -22.11 -4.50
CA PHE A 489 -6.08 -21.53 -3.29
C PHE A 489 -5.14 -20.54 -2.60
N GLY A 490 -3.84 -20.85 -2.56
CA GLY A 490 -2.83 -19.98 -1.95
C GLY A 490 -2.74 -18.63 -2.68
N ALA A 491 -2.66 -18.65 -4.01
CA ALA A 491 -2.59 -17.42 -4.80
C ALA A 491 -3.87 -16.58 -4.69
N LYS A 492 -5.06 -17.23 -4.67
CA LYS A 492 -6.34 -16.55 -4.43
C LYS A 492 -6.40 -15.91 -3.04
N PHE A 493 -5.98 -16.64 -2.01
CA PHE A 493 -5.93 -16.14 -0.64
C PHE A 493 -4.96 -14.95 -0.53
N SER A 494 -3.76 -15.06 -1.10
CA SER A 494 -2.77 -13.97 -1.08
C SER A 494 -3.29 -12.73 -1.80
N ALA A 495 -3.93 -12.89 -2.95
CA ALA A 495 -4.57 -11.80 -3.68
C ALA A 495 -5.62 -11.08 -2.83
N VAL A 496 -6.55 -11.82 -2.22
CA VAL A 496 -7.58 -11.24 -1.33
C VAL A 496 -6.94 -10.57 -0.11
N ALA A 497 -5.90 -11.18 0.48
CA ALA A 497 -5.21 -10.64 1.65
C ALA A 497 -4.50 -9.31 1.34
N VAL A 498 -3.84 -9.22 0.18
CA VAL A 498 -3.21 -7.98 -0.29
C VAL A 498 -4.25 -6.89 -0.46
N GLU A 499 -5.32 -7.16 -1.22
CA GLU A 499 -6.39 -6.19 -1.51
C GLU A 499 -7.14 -5.78 -0.23
N PHE A 500 -7.31 -6.72 0.71
CA PHE A 500 -7.84 -6.42 2.03
C PHE A 500 -6.92 -5.44 2.76
N HIS A 501 -5.62 -5.70 2.82
CA HIS A 501 -4.65 -4.89 3.56
C HIS A 501 -4.44 -3.50 2.96
N THR A 502 -4.42 -3.39 1.63
CA THR A 502 -4.22 -2.12 0.92
C THR A 502 -5.47 -1.25 0.88
N GLY A 503 -6.62 -1.75 1.34
CA GLY A 503 -7.86 -0.99 1.36
C GLY A 503 -8.69 -1.04 0.08
N THR A 504 -8.33 -1.90 -0.88
CA THR A 504 -8.94 -1.91 -2.22
C THR A 504 -10.03 -2.98 -2.39
N LEU A 505 -10.05 -4.04 -1.58
CA LEU A 505 -10.97 -5.17 -1.73
C LEU A 505 -12.47 -4.78 -1.82
N PHE A 506 -12.93 -3.87 -0.95
CA PHE A 506 -14.31 -3.35 -0.96
C PHE A 506 -14.34 -1.83 -1.20
N GLY A 507 -13.31 -1.29 -1.85
CA GLY A 507 -13.14 0.15 -2.05
C GLY A 507 -13.22 0.95 -0.74
N LEU A 508 -13.94 2.07 -0.76
CA LEU A 508 -14.03 3.01 0.37
C LEU A 508 -14.48 2.36 1.68
N ALA A 509 -15.36 1.35 1.64
CA ALA A 509 -15.79 0.64 2.84
C ALA A 509 -14.62 -0.06 3.54
N ASN A 510 -13.75 -0.71 2.77
CA ASN A 510 -12.53 -1.33 3.30
C ASN A 510 -11.59 -0.26 3.87
N GLN A 511 -11.41 0.86 3.15
CA GLN A 511 -10.55 1.96 3.60
C GLN A 511 -11.00 2.54 4.95
N ILE A 512 -12.31 2.77 5.13
CA ILE A 512 -12.86 3.29 6.40
C ILE A 512 -12.62 2.29 7.54
N VAL A 513 -12.86 1.00 7.31
CA VAL A 513 -12.64 -0.05 8.33
C VAL A 513 -11.17 -0.08 8.75
N LEU A 514 -10.25 -0.08 7.79
CA LEU A 514 -8.82 -0.06 8.08
C LEU A 514 -8.37 1.23 8.76
N ALA A 515 -8.93 2.38 8.39
CA ALA A 515 -8.64 3.66 9.04
C ALA A 515 -9.07 3.65 10.51
N VAL A 516 -10.27 3.14 10.81
CA VAL A 516 -10.76 2.96 12.19
C VAL A 516 -9.87 1.98 12.95
N LEU A 517 -9.45 0.87 12.33
CA LEU A 517 -8.53 -0.08 12.93
C LEU A 517 -7.15 0.56 13.21
N ALA A 518 -6.61 1.36 12.29
CA ALA A 518 -5.33 2.04 12.45
C ALA A 518 -5.37 3.07 13.59
N VAL A 519 -6.41 3.92 13.65
CA VAL A 519 -6.60 4.89 14.72
C VAL A 519 -6.83 4.19 16.06
N GLY A 520 -7.66 3.13 16.08
CA GLY A 520 -7.91 2.34 17.27
C GLY A 520 -6.65 1.65 17.79
N LEU A 521 -5.86 1.05 16.89
CA LEU A 521 -4.60 0.39 17.23
C LEU A 521 -3.56 1.41 17.73
N PHE A 522 -3.45 2.57 17.07
CA PHE A 522 -2.61 3.68 17.54
C PHE A 522 -2.98 4.08 18.98
N ALA A 523 -4.27 4.31 19.25
CA ALA A 523 -4.74 4.63 20.59
C ALA A 523 -4.47 3.51 21.59
N LEU A 524 -4.68 2.25 21.21
CA LEU A 524 -4.42 1.08 22.05
C LEU A 524 -2.94 0.99 22.47
N VAL A 525 -2.04 1.16 21.50
CA VAL A 525 -0.59 1.12 21.71
C VAL A 525 -0.12 2.33 22.52
N ALA A 526 -0.61 3.53 22.19
CA ALA A 526 -0.32 4.76 22.94
C ALA A 526 -0.76 4.66 24.41
N LEU A 527 -1.96 4.10 24.67
CA LEU A 527 -2.44 3.81 26.02
C LEU A 527 -1.54 2.80 26.74
N GLY A 528 -1.10 1.74 26.06
CA GLY A 528 -0.18 0.75 26.61
C GLY A 528 1.18 1.35 27.00
N TYR A 529 1.75 2.18 26.12
CA TYR A 529 3.01 2.88 26.37
C TYR A 529 2.87 3.93 27.48
N ARG A 530 1.75 4.66 27.50
CA ARG A 530 1.42 5.61 28.58
C ARG A 530 1.27 4.90 29.92
N MET A 531 0.61 3.74 29.97
CA MET A 531 0.50 2.92 31.17
C MET A 531 1.89 2.53 31.70
N TRP A 532 2.80 2.12 30.81
CA TRP A 532 4.17 1.80 31.17
C TRP A 532 4.93 3.01 31.75
N TRP A 533 4.76 4.18 31.13
CA TRP A 533 5.39 5.42 31.59
C TRP A 533 4.88 5.85 32.98
N VAL A 534 3.57 5.74 33.24
CA VAL A 534 2.96 6.06 34.55
C VAL A 534 3.35 5.05 35.61
N HIS A 535 3.33 3.77 35.26
CA HIS A 535 3.50 2.67 36.21
C HIS A 535 4.46 1.65 35.61
N ASN A 536 5.76 1.86 35.81
CA ASN A 536 6.78 0.91 35.42
C ASN A 536 6.94 -0.14 36.54
N PRO A 537 6.46 -1.39 36.36
CA PRO A 537 6.58 -2.43 37.39
C PRO A 537 8.03 -2.85 37.68
N TYR A 538 9.00 -2.32 36.93
CA TYR A 538 10.44 -2.54 37.09
C TYR A 538 11.16 -1.38 37.81
N ARG A 539 10.46 -0.30 38.21
CA ARG A 539 11.02 0.75 39.08
C ARG A 539 10.83 0.38 40.57
N GLY A 540 11.93 0.14 41.29
CA GLY A 540 11.95 -0.03 42.77
C GLY A 540 12.86 -1.15 43.31
N ARG A 541 13.29 -1.04 44.59
CA ARG A 541 14.18 -1.99 45.31
C ARG A 541 13.61 -3.42 45.49
N ARG A 542 12.31 -3.63 45.28
CA ARG A 542 11.61 -4.92 45.43
C ARG A 542 10.82 -5.31 44.17
N ALA A 543 11.33 -5.03 42.98
CA ALA A 543 10.81 -5.63 41.75
C ALA A 543 11.12 -7.15 41.78
N SER A 544 10.29 -7.92 42.48
CA SER A 544 10.34 -9.38 42.43
C SER A 544 9.88 -9.80 41.04
N LEU A 545 10.85 -10.03 40.15
CA LEU A 545 10.56 -10.63 38.88
C LEU A 545 9.90 -11.98 39.15
N PRO A 546 8.74 -12.27 38.53
CA PRO A 546 8.20 -13.62 38.54
C PRO A 546 9.29 -14.61 38.12
N PRO A 547 9.24 -15.89 38.55
CA PRO A 547 10.13 -16.94 38.04
C PRO A 547 10.18 -16.92 36.49
N PRO A 548 11.25 -17.43 35.87
CA PRO A 548 11.33 -17.45 34.41
C PRO A 548 10.10 -18.18 33.82
N VAL A 549 9.66 -17.71 32.66
CA VAL A 549 8.39 -18.07 31.99
C VAL A 549 8.10 -19.57 32.02
N TRP A 550 9.09 -20.40 31.69
CA TRP A 550 8.98 -21.86 31.61
C TRP A 550 8.72 -22.56 32.96
N ARG A 551 9.10 -21.95 34.09
CA ARG A 551 8.85 -22.51 35.44
C ARG A 551 7.44 -22.23 35.95
N GLN A 552 6.68 -21.39 35.26
CA GLN A 552 5.31 -21.03 35.63
C GLN A 552 4.24 -21.86 34.90
N LEU A 553 4.64 -22.57 33.84
CA LEU A 553 3.75 -23.43 33.06
C LEU A 553 3.69 -24.82 33.68
N SER A 554 2.49 -25.42 33.67
CA SER A 554 2.38 -26.87 33.92
C SER A 554 2.96 -27.65 32.73
N ARG A 555 3.39 -28.89 32.95
CA ARG A 555 4.00 -29.75 31.92
C ARG A 555 3.22 -29.82 30.59
N PRO A 556 1.88 -30.03 30.55
CA PRO A 556 1.17 -30.10 29.28
C PRO A 556 1.20 -28.76 28.52
N TRP A 557 1.04 -27.64 29.22
CA TRP A 557 1.13 -26.32 28.61
C TRP A 557 2.53 -26.00 28.11
N LEU A 558 3.57 -26.46 28.81
CA LEU A 558 4.95 -26.32 28.35
C LEU A 558 5.17 -27.07 27.02
N VAL A 559 4.68 -28.30 26.91
CA VAL A 559 4.76 -29.09 25.66
C VAL A 559 4.01 -28.42 24.52
N LEU A 560 2.78 -27.92 24.77
CA LEU A 560 2.00 -27.20 23.76
C LEU A 560 2.70 -25.91 23.31
N VAL A 561 3.25 -25.14 24.24
CA VAL A 561 4.02 -23.93 23.91
C VAL A 561 5.25 -24.29 23.09
N LEU A 562 6.01 -25.32 23.47
CA LEU A 562 7.19 -25.77 22.71
C LEU A 562 6.81 -26.25 21.30
N LEU A 563 5.72 -27.02 21.16
CA LEU A 563 5.22 -27.44 19.86
C LEU A 563 4.83 -26.23 18.99
N ALA A 564 4.11 -25.27 19.58
CA ALA A 564 3.79 -24.02 18.91
C ALA A 564 5.04 -23.23 18.52
N VAL A 565 6.08 -23.18 19.38
CA VAL A 565 7.37 -22.57 19.04
C VAL A 565 7.99 -23.25 17.84
N VAL A 566 8.04 -24.58 17.79
CA VAL A 566 8.63 -25.33 16.67
C VAL A 566 7.89 -25.04 15.37
N VAL A 567 6.55 -25.13 15.38
CA VAL A 567 5.71 -24.83 14.21
C VAL A 567 5.88 -23.37 13.77
N LEU A 568 5.85 -22.43 14.71
CA LEU A 568 6.02 -21.01 14.42
C LEU A 568 7.44 -20.67 13.97
N THR A 569 8.47 -21.37 14.43
CA THR A 569 9.85 -21.15 13.98
C THR A 569 10.04 -21.65 12.55
N TRP A 570 9.39 -22.77 12.23
CA TRP A 570 9.38 -23.29 10.87
C TRP A 570 8.61 -22.37 9.91
N ALA A 571 7.43 -21.90 10.30
CA ALA A 571 6.60 -21.02 9.47
C ALA A 571 7.10 -19.56 9.43
N LEU A 572 7.58 -19.04 10.56
CA LEU A 572 7.97 -17.64 10.80
C LEU A 572 9.35 -17.61 11.49
N PRO A 573 10.45 -17.69 10.73
CA PRO A 573 11.79 -17.88 11.28
C PRO A 573 12.23 -16.70 12.16
N VAL A 574 11.86 -15.47 11.81
CA VAL A 574 12.12 -14.27 12.62
C VAL A 574 11.41 -14.34 13.97
N LEU A 575 10.16 -14.82 14.01
CA LEU A 575 9.43 -15.03 15.26
C LEU A 575 10.10 -16.10 16.12
N GLY A 576 10.50 -17.22 15.50
CA GLY A 576 11.19 -18.31 16.21
C GLY A 576 12.51 -17.87 16.83
N ALA A 577 13.38 -17.24 16.04
CA ALA A 577 14.68 -16.74 16.51
C ALA A 577 14.52 -15.69 17.62
N SER A 578 13.59 -14.74 17.45
CA SER A 578 13.33 -13.72 18.46
C SER A 578 12.70 -14.26 19.73
N LEU A 579 11.89 -15.33 19.65
CA LEU A 579 11.35 -16.02 20.82
C LEU A 579 12.44 -16.74 21.62
N VAL A 580 13.40 -17.38 20.95
CA VAL A 580 14.59 -17.97 21.60
C VAL A 580 15.39 -16.88 22.31
N LEU A 581 15.69 -15.78 21.61
CA LEU A 581 16.41 -14.64 22.20
C LEU A 581 15.66 -14.06 23.40
N PHE A 582 14.33 -13.94 23.32
CA PHE A 582 13.48 -13.49 24.41
C PHE A 582 13.61 -14.38 25.64
N VAL A 583 13.55 -15.70 25.48
CA VAL A 583 13.69 -16.67 26.59
C VAL A 583 15.09 -16.59 27.22
N LEU A 584 16.14 -16.47 26.40
CA LEU A 584 17.52 -16.33 26.86
C LEU A 584 17.73 -15.03 27.64
N ALA A 585 17.26 -13.91 27.11
CA ALA A 585 17.31 -12.60 27.76
C ALA A 585 16.55 -12.59 29.08
N ASP A 586 15.34 -13.18 29.12
CA ASP A 586 14.55 -13.31 30.35
C ASP A 586 15.28 -14.15 31.41
N GLY A 587 15.92 -15.24 31.00
CA GLY A 587 16.77 -16.06 31.86
C GLY A 587 17.98 -15.30 32.42
N ALA A 588 18.71 -14.59 31.55
CA ALA A 588 19.89 -13.81 31.92
C ALA A 588 19.54 -12.67 32.91
N ILE A 589 18.47 -11.92 32.65
CA ILE A 589 18.01 -10.84 33.55
C ILE A 589 17.65 -11.39 34.94
N ASN A 590 16.94 -12.52 34.99
CA ASN A 590 16.57 -13.17 36.25
C ASN A 590 17.80 -13.70 37.02
N THR A 591 18.80 -14.27 36.35
CA THR A 591 20.01 -14.79 36.99
C THR A 591 20.90 -13.67 37.54
N LEU A 592 21.15 -12.61 36.74
CA LEU A 592 21.94 -11.45 37.15
C LEU A 592 21.36 -10.73 38.38
N ARG A 593 20.03 -10.57 38.43
CA ARG A 593 19.36 -9.91 39.57
C ARG A 593 19.33 -10.79 40.82
N ARG A 594 19.20 -12.12 40.68
CA ARG A 594 19.35 -13.05 41.83
C ARG A 594 20.72 -12.93 42.46
N ARG A 595 21.79 -12.89 41.64
CA ARG A 595 23.17 -12.69 42.12
C ARG A 595 23.33 -11.35 42.86
N ARG A 596 22.73 -10.27 42.36
CA ARG A 596 22.76 -8.96 43.05
C ARG A 596 21.98 -8.96 44.37
N ALA A 597 20.85 -9.66 44.44
CA ALA A 597 20.05 -9.75 45.67
C ALA A 597 20.74 -10.58 46.76
N THR A 598 21.51 -11.61 46.40
CA THR A 598 22.31 -12.39 47.36
C THR A 598 23.52 -11.62 47.88
N VAL A 599 24.11 -10.73 47.07
CA VAL A 599 25.25 -9.89 47.49
C VAL A 599 24.81 -8.79 48.47
N VAL A 600 23.67 -8.13 48.22
CA VAL A 600 23.16 -7.03 49.06
C VAL A 600 22.47 -7.53 50.36
N GLY A 601 22.10 -8.80 50.44
CA GLY A 601 21.50 -9.41 51.64
C GLY A 601 22.49 -10.17 52.53
N GLY A 602 23.77 -10.18 52.18
CA GLY A 602 24.87 -10.80 52.94
C GLY A 602 25.84 -9.80 53.57
N GLU A 603 25.65 -8.51 53.34
CA GLU A 603 26.17 -7.40 54.16
C GLU A 603 25.12 -7.02 55.21
#